data_AF-A0A7S0YU56-F1
#
_entry.id   AF-A0A7S0YU56-F1
#
_cell.length_a   1.000
_cell.length_b   1.000
_cell.length_c   1.000
_cell.angle_alpha   90.00
_cell.angle_beta   90.00
_cell.angle_gamma   90.00
#
_symmetry.space_group_name_H-M   'P 1'
#
loop_
_entity.id
_entity.type
_entity.pdbx_description
1 polymer ?
#
loop_
_entity_poly.entity_id
_entity_poly.type
_entity_poly.pdbx_seq_one_letter_code
_entity_poly.pdbx_strand_id
1 'polypeptide(L)'
;GAVEVRHFATAVSAGLTEIGSPVENGETQQLRFALMPIWADAPDIFVGAPHLSAANGSLIFTVREHRYGMAAFNATLSDGNGESRPLNFTIVVRSVNDAPVFTLASPQHTTTEDAPPASVVFATASPGGWREEAQALNFTLAALEARVPDARPPAPWVSLGASE
;
A
#
# COMPACT_ATOMS: atom_id res chain seq x y z
N GLY A 1 -7.11 7.64 8.33
CA GLY A 1 -8.48 7.84 8.88
C GLY A 1 -9.45 8.12 7.76
N ALA A 2 -10.76 8.09 8.03
CA ALA A 2 -11.76 8.39 7.01
C ALA A 2 -11.67 9.86 6.57
N VAL A 3 -11.76 10.09 5.27
CA VAL A 3 -11.84 11.39 4.64
C VAL A 3 -13.30 11.64 4.28
N GLU A 4 -13.82 12.80 4.67
CA GLU A 4 -15.15 13.28 4.28
C GLU A 4 -15.01 14.52 3.39
N VAL A 5 -15.50 14.42 2.15
CA VAL A 5 -15.66 15.58 1.26
C VAL A 5 -17.12 16.00 1.32
N ARG A 6 -17.40 17.07 2.06
CA ARG A 6 -18.75 17.58 2.28
C ARG A 6 -19.29 18.28 1.04
N HIS A 7 -20.61 18.21 0.85
CA HIS A 7 -21.31 18.81 -0.28
C HIS A 7 -20.73 18.38 -1.64
N PHE A 8 -20.22 17.15 -1.72
CA PHE A 8 -19.63 16.64 -2.94
C PHE A 8 -20.70 16.45 -4.02
N ALA A 9 -21.79 15.77 -3.68
CA ALA A 9 -22.98 15.73 -4.50
C ALA A 9 -23.93 16.87 -4.09
N THR A 10 -24.26 17.73 -5.04
CA THR A 10 -25.23 18.82 -4.84
C THR A 10 -26.55 18.49 -5.53
N ALA A 11 -27.65 19.06 -5.05
CA ALA A 11 -29.00 18.86 -5.62
C ALA A 11 -29.47 17.39 -5.61
N VAL A 12 -29.13 16.65 -4.56
CA VAL A 12 -29.62 15.28 -4.33
C VAL A 12 -31.14 15.33 -4.07
N SER A 13 -31.93 14.66 -4.90
CA SER A 13 -33.40 14.65 -4.83
C SER A 13 -33.96 13.38 -5.46
N ALA A 14 -35.12 12.94 -4.98
CA ALA A 14 -35.87 11.82 -5.53
C ALA A 14 -36.70 12.17 -6.78
N GLY A 15 -36.69 13.45 -7.19
CA GLY A 15 -37.51 13.90 -8.32
C GLY A 15 -39.01 14.01 -7.96
N LEU A 16 -39.85 14.19 -8.97
CA LEU A 16 -41.30 14.19 -8.84
C LEU A 16 -41.84 12.81 -9.24
N THR A 17 -42.98 12.41 -8.68
CA THR A 17 -43.70 11.23 -9.18
C THR A 17 -44.24 11.50 -10.59
N GLU A 18 -44.57 10.43 -11.33
CA GLU A 18 -45.09 10.47 -12.72
C GLU A 18 -46.35 11.36 -12.88
N ILE A 19 -47.01 11.75 -11.79
CA ILE A 19 -48.22 12.59 -11.76
C ILE A 19 -47.93 14.06 -11.38
N GLY A 20 -46.66 14.46 -11.25
CA GLY A 20 -46.28 15.82 -10.86
C GLY A 20 -46.61 16.20 -9.40
N SER A 21 -47.16 15.25 -8.63
CA SER A 21 -47.42 15.40 -7.20
C SER A 21 -46.17 15.01 -6.39
N PRO A 22 -45.83 15.73 -5.30
CA PRO A 22 -44.94 15.18 -4.29
C PRO A 22 -45.54 13.86 -3.79
N VAL A 23 -44.68 12.87 -3.55
CA VAL A 23 -45.06 11.48 -3.22
C VAL A 23 -46.31 11.43 -2.34
N GLU A 24 -47.41 10.96 -2.92
CA GLU A 24 -48.70 10.81 -2.25
C GLU A 24 -48.57 9.63 -1.27
N ASN A 25 -49.03 9.79 -0.03
CA ASN A 25 -49.11 8.78 1.05
C ASN A 25 -47.87 8.46 1.91
N GLY A 26 -46.97 9.41 2.19
CA GLY A 26 -46.02 9.24 3.30
C GLY A 26 -44.94 8.17 3.08
N GLU A 27 -44.81 7.65 1.86
CA GLU A 27 -43.68 6.86 1.40
C GLU A 27 -42.50 7.81 1.20
N THR A 28 -41.50 7.78 2.09
CA THR A 28 -40.22 8.44 1.81
C THR A 28 -39.50 7.61 0.76
N GLN A 29 -39.32 8.13 -0.46
CA GLN A 29 -38.45 7.51 -1.45
C GLN A 29 -37.03 7.41 -0.86
N GLN A 30 -36.53 6.19 -0.74
CA GLN A 30 -35.19 5.95 -0.20
C GLN A 30 -34.15 6.20 -1.29
N LEU A 31 -33.41 7.29 -1.12
CA LEU A 31 -32.30 7.63 -2.00
C LEU A 31 -31.07 6.77 -1.71
N ARG A 32 -30.52 6.13 -2.76
CA ARG A 32 -29.32 5.31 -2.66
C ARG A 32 -28.36 5.61 -3.80
N PHE A 33 -27.13 5.99 -3.46
CA PHE A 33 -26.04 6.08 -4.43
C PHE A 33 -25.43 4.71 -4.72
N ALA A 34 -25.08 4.47 -5.97
CA ALA A 34 -24.20 3.39 -6.39
C ALA A 34 -22.93 3.99 -7.01
N LEU A 35 -21.77 3.47 -6.58
CA LEU A 35 -20.48 3.84 -7.13
C LEU A 35 -19.85 2.61 -7.79
N MET A 36 -19.60 2.70 -9.09
CA MET A 36 -18.91 1.67 -9.85
C MET A 36 -17.52 2.16 -10.25
N PRO A 37 -16.44 1.43 -9.92
CA PRO A 37 -15.11 1.78 -10.38
C PRO A 37 -15.02 1.63 -11.90
N ILE A 38 -14.43 2.63 -12.56
CA ILE A 38 -14.21 2.61 -14.02
C ILE A 38 -12.98 1.75 -14.37
N TRP A 39 -11.97 1.73 -13.48
CA TRP A 39 -10.76 0.92 -13.64
C TRP A 39 -10.65 -0.13 -12.52
N ALA A 40 -10.05 -1.27 -12.87
CA ALA A 40 -9.95 -2.43 -11.97
C ALA A 40 -9.06 -2.20 -10.74
N ASP A 41 -8.15 -1.24 -10.77
CA ASP A 41 -7.20 -0.94 -9.68
C ASP A 41 -7.70 0.12 -8.70
N ALA A 42 -8.81 0.81 -8.99
CA ALA A 42 -9.43 1.76 -8.06
C ALA A 42 -9.72 1.18 -6.65
N PRO A 43 -10.19 -0.08 -6.50
CA PRO A 43 -10.44 -0.69 -5.19
C PRO A 43 -9.17 -0.90 -4.35
N ASP A 44 -7.99 -1.04 -4.96
CA ASP A 44 -6.74 -1.34 -4.25
C ASP A 44 -6.20 -0.14 -3.46
N ILE A 45 -6.71 1.07 -3.73
CA ILE A 45 -6.32 2.31 -3.07
C ILE A 45 -7.07 2.51 -1.75
N PHE A 46 -8.26 1.93 -1.60
CA PHE A 46 -9.17 2.24 -0.49
C PHE A 46 -9.38 1.06 0.46
N VAL A 47 -9.62 1.38 1.74
CA VAL A 47 -10.12 0.42 2.74
C VAL A 47 -11.63 0.32 2.53
N GLY A 48 -12.05 -0.71 1.79
CA GLY A 48 -13.43 -0.82 1.31
C GLY A 48 -13.73 0.15 0.18
N ALA A 49 -14.92 0.03 -0.42
CA ALA A 49 -15.35 0.94 -1.47
C ALA A 49 -15.69 2.34 -0.90
N PRO A 50 -15.32 3.44 -1.58
CA PRO A 50 -15.89 4.75 -1.32
C PRO A 50 -17.42 4.71 -1.37
N HIS A 51 -18.08 5.62 -0.65
CA HIS A 51 -19.53 5.76 -0.73
C HIS A 51 -19.98 7.22 -0.65
N LEU A 52 -21.16 7.50 -1.22
CA LEU A 52 -21.83 8.79 -1.15
C LEU A 52 -23.04 8.68 -0.22
N SER A 53 -23.17 9.66 0.68
CA SER A 53 -24.33 9.80 1.55
C SER A 53 -25.46 10.55 0.83
N ALA A 54 -26.63 9.92 0.69
CA ALA A 54 -27.80 10.58 0.13
C ALA A 54 -28.41 11.64 1.07
N ALA A 55 -28.11 11.59 2.37
CA ALA A 55 -28.67 12.51 3.36
C ALA A 55 -28.05 13.92 3.27
N ASN A 56 -26.77 14.02 2.90
CA ASN A 56 -26.03 15.28 2.91
C ASN A 56 -25.09 15.46 1.71
N GLY A 57 -25.05 14.51 0.78
CA GLY A 57 -24.19 14.55 -0.40
C GLY A 57 -22.70 14.41 -0.11
N SER A 58 -22.30 13.99 1.09
CA SER A 58 -20.88 13.79 1.43
C SER A 58 -20.31 12.54 0.74
N LEU A 59 -19.11 12.67 0.17
CA LEU A 59 -18.28 11.54 -0.27
C LEU A 59 -17.37 11.10 0.87
N ILE A 60 -17.43 9.83 1.25
CA ILE A 60 -16.63 9.27 2.33
C ILE A 60 -15.80 8.10 1.82
N PHE A 61 -14.50 8.14 2.11
CA PHE A 61 -13.57 7.06 1.78
C PHE A 61 -12.43 6.99 2.80
N THR A 62 -11.75 5.85 2.87
CA THR A 62 -10.53 5.69 3.65
C THR A 62 -9.45 5.16 2.72
N VAL A 63 -8.31 5.85 2.66
CA VAL A 63 -7.16 5.39 1.88
C VAL A 63 -6.42 4.32 2.67
N ARG A 64 -6.00 3.23 2.00
CA ARG A 64 -5.11 2.23 2.60
C ARG A 64 -3.73 2.84 2.86
N GLU A 65 -3.06 2.38 3.90
CA GLU A 65 -1.70 2.83 4.19
C GLU A 65 -0.76 2.58 3.00
N HIS A 66 0.11 3.55 2.73
CA HIS A 66 1.10 3.50 1.66
C HIS A 66 0.49 3.29 0.25
N ARG A 67 -0.79 3.65 0.04
CA ARG A 67 -1.44 3.59 -1.29
C ARG A 67 -1.63 4.99 -1.86
N TYR A 68 -1.41 5.12 -3.16
CA TYR A 68 -1.59 6.36 -3.90
C TYR A 68 -1.97 6.09 -5.36
N GLY A 69 -2.58 7.06 -6.03
CA GLY A 69 -2.93 6.93 -7.43
C GLY A 69 -4.25 7.61 -7.75
N MET A 70 -4.77 7.28 -8.92
CA MET A 70 -5.99 7.87 -9.45
C MET A 70 -7.07 6.79 -9.54
N ALA A 71 -8.22 7.05 -8.93
CA ALA A 71 -9.38 6.18 -8.99
C ALA A 71 -10.57 6.92 -9.59
N ALA A 72 -11.05 6.45 -10.74
CA ALA A 72 -12.23 7.01 -11.39
C ALA A 72 -13.47 6.15 -11.12
N PHE A 73 -14.59 6.82 -10.87
CA PHE A 73 -15.87 6.19 -10.54
C PHE A 73 -16.98 6.76 -11.40
N ASN A 74 -17.96 5.90 -11.69
CA ASN A 74 -19.27 6.29 -12.16
C ASN A 74 -20.25 6.24 -10.99
N ALA A 75 -20.96 7.34 -10.76
CA ALA A 75 -21.99 7.48 -9.75
C ALA A 75 -23.39 7.53 -10.37
N THR A 76 -24.31 6.73 -9.83
CA THR A 76 -25.75 6.84 -10.08
C THR A 76 -26.50 7.01 -8.77
N LEU A 77 -27.65 7.69 -8.81
CA LEU A 77 -28.59 7.82 -7.70
C LEU A 77 -29.88 7.11 -8.06
N SER A 78 -30.36 6.22 -7.19
CA SER A 78 -31.68 5.61 -7.31
C SER A 78 -32.62 6.11 -6.22
N ASP A 79 -33.89 6.29 -6.56
CA ASP A 79 -35.00 6.60 -5.64
C ASP A 79 -35.91 5.39 -5.38
N GLY A 80 -35.54 4.20 -5.91
CA GLY A 80 -36.34 2.97 -5.88
C GLY A 80 -37.26 2.79 -7.08
N ASN A 81 -37.55 3.84 -7.85
CA ASN A 81 -38.39 3.79 -9.06
C ASN A 81 -37.58 3.91 -10.35
N GLY A 82 -36.40 4.52 -10.27
CA GLY A 82 -35.47 4.63 -11.39
C GLY A 82 -34.04 4.92 -10.94
N GLU A 83 -33.17 5.14 -11.92
CA GLU A 83 -31.80 5.59 -11.70
C GLU A 83 -31.54 6.89 -12.45
N SER A 84 -30.74 7.76 -11.86
CA SER A 84 -30.24 8.96 -12.52
C SER A 84 -29.33 8.61 -13.69
N ARG A 85 -29.09 9.59 -14.56
CA ARG A 85 -27.97 9.49 -15.50
C ARG A 85 -26.65 9.34 -14.72
N PRO A 86 -25.70 8.54 -15.23
CA PRO A 86 -24.40 8.37 -14.60
C PRO A 86 -23.58 9.66 -14.62
N LEU A 87 -22.85 9.91 -13.54
CA LEU A 87 -21.88 10.99 -13.42
C LEU A 87 -20.50 10.45 -13.05
N ASN A 88 -19.49 10.86 -13.80
CA ASN A 88 -18.12 10.40 -13.56
C ASN A 88 -17.38 11.40 -12.67
N PHE A 89 -16.57 10.87 -11.76
CA PHE A 89 -15.63 11.67 -10.97
C PHE A 89 -14.35 10.89 -10.68
N THR A 90 -13.35 11.58 -10.13
CA THR A 90 -12.04 11.00 -9.84
C THR A 90 -11.56 11.41 -8.45
N ILE A 91 -10.99 10.45 -7.74
CA ILE A 91 -10.25 10.66 -6.49
C ILE A 91 -8.76 10.51 -6.82
N VAL A 92 -7.96 11.53 -6.51
CA VAL A 92 -6.51 11.51 -6.67
C VAL A 92 -5.86 11.48 -5.30
N VAL A 93 -5.18 10.38 -4.98
CA VAL A 93 -4.33 10.25 -3.80
C VAL A 93 -2.89 10.45 -4.24
N ARG A 94 -2.23 11.48 -3.71
CA ARG A 94 -0.84 11.80 -4.07
C ARG A 94 0.12 10.84 -3.36
N SER A 95 1.20 10.46 -4.05
CA SER A 95 2.27 9.68 -3.43
C SER A 95 3.03 10.52 -2.41
N VAL A 96 3.50 9.83 -1.37
CA VAL A 96 4.50 10.31 -0.43
C VAL A 96 5.58 9.24 -0.40
N ASN A 97 6.84 9.65 -0.41
CA ASN A 97 7.97 8.73 -0.38
C ASN A 97 7.99 7.97 0.97
N ASP A 98 7.89 6.65 0.95
CA ASP A 98 8.05 5.85 2.15
C ASP A 98 9.53 5.58 2.45
N ALA A 99 9.85 5.30 3.71
CA ALA A 99 11.23 5.00 4.11
C ALA A 99 11.65 3.63 3.57
N PRO A 100 12.90 3.48 3.11
CA PRO A 100 13.41 2.18 2.68
C PRO A 100 13.53 1.22 3.86
N VAL A 101 13.30 -0.05 3.59
CA VAL A 101 13.42 -1.14 4.57
C VAL A 101 14.32 -2.24 4.04
N PHE A 102 15.06 -2.90 4.92
CA PHE A 102 15.82 -4.09 4.57
C PHE A 102 15.72 -5.14 5.66
N THR A 103 15.84 -6.39 5.25
CA THR A 103 15.80 -7.56 6.13
C THR A 103 17.05 -8.38 5.87
N LEU A 104 17.83 -8.64 6.92
CA LEU A 104 18.98 -9.53 6.85
C LEU A 104 18.51 -10.96 6.59
N ALA A 105 19.17 -11.65 5.65
CA ALA A 105 18.91 -13.07 5.41
C ALA A 105 19.43 -13.92 6.58
N SER A 106 20.56 -13.52 7.16
CA SER A 106 21.07 -14.03 8.43
C SER A 106 21.85 -12.94 9.16
N PRO A 107 21.70 -12.81 10.49
CA PRO A 107 22.50 -11.87 11.27
C PRO A 107 23.94 -12.36 11.48
N GLN A 108 24.23 -13.64 11.19
CA GLN A 108 25.55 -14.24 11.37
C GLN A 108 25.87 -15.18 10.21
N HIS A 109 27.09 -15.07 9.70
CA HIS A 109 27.64 -16.00 8.72
C HIS A 109 28.97 -16.55 9.26
N THR A 110 29.12 -17.86 9.23
CA THR A 110 30.35 -18.56 9.61
C THR A 110 30.89 -19.32 8.42
N THR A 111 32.22 -19.37 8.30
CA THR A 111 32.93 -20.12 7.27
C THR A 111 34.22 -20.66 7.86
N THR A 112 34.80 -21.69 7.23
CA THR A 112 36.14 -22.19 7.58
C THR A 112 37.21 -21.41 6.81
N GLU A 113 38.45 -21.41 7.30
CA GLU A 113 39.58 -20.80 6.58
C GLU A 113 39.82 -21.40 5.20
N ASP A 114 39.48 -22.68 5.01
CA ASP A 114 39.66 -23.41 3.76
C ASP A 114 38.46 -23.34 2.81
N ALA A 115 37.41 -22.59 3.19
CA ALA A 115 36.21 -22.51 2.37
C ALA A 115 36.51 -21.78 1.04
N PRO A 116 36.00 -22.29 -0.10
CA PRO A 116 36.13 -21.59 -1.37
C PRO A 116 35.32 -20.28 -1.36
N PRO A 117 35.59 -19.34 -2.28
CA PRO A 117 34.81 -18.12 -2.43
C PRO A 117 33.31 -18.41 -2.57
N ALA A 118 32.49 -17.69 -1.79
CA ALA A 118 31.05 -17.86 -1.77
C ALA A 118 30.34 -16.53 -2.01
N SER A 119 29.22 -16.58 -2.73
CA SER A 119 28.25 -15.49 -2.82
C SER A 119 27.12 -15.75 -1.85
N VAL A 120 26.85 -14.79 -0.99
CA VAL A 120 25.80 -14.90 0.02
C VAL A 120 24.79 -13.79 -0.21
N VAL A 121 23.51 -14.14 -0.21
CA VAL A 121 22.44 -13.15 -0.11
C VAL A 121 22.50 -12.60 1.31
N PHE A 122 22.99 -11.38 1.46
CA PHE A 122 23.14 -10.73 2.76
C PHE A 122 21.81 -10.18 3.29
N ALA A 123 21.04 -9.54 2.41
CA ALA A 123 19.78 -8.91 2.75
C ALA A 123 18.84 -8.87 1.54
N THR A 124 17.55 -8.76 1.82
CA THR A 124 16.57 -8.23 0.88
C THR A 124 16.24 -6.80 1.27
N ALA A 125 15.87 -5.97 0.30
CA ALA A 125 15.48 -4.59 0.57
C ALA A 125 14.32 -4.16 -0.32
N SER A 126 13.55 -3.21 0.19
CA SER A 126 12.50 -2.49 -0.53
C SER A 126 12.78 -0.99 -0.46
N PRO A 127 12.63 -0.25 -1.57
CA PRO A 127 12.72 1.20 -1.56
C PRO A 127 11.67 1.86 -0.67
N GLY A 128 10.54 1.18 -0.45
CA GLY A 128 9.48 1.64 0.43
C GLY A 128 8.19 0.86 0.22
N GLY A 129 7.08 1.59 0.12
CA GLY A 129 5.72 1.10 0.04
C GLY A 129 5.28 0.67 -1.36
N TRP A 130 3.98 0.75 -1.61
CA TRP A 130 3.38 0.25 -2.84
C TRP A 130 3.78 1.09 -4.06
N ARG A 131 4.13 0.43 -5.17
CA ARG A 131 4.50 1.08 -6.44
C ARG A 131 5.76 1.97 -6.37
N GLU A 132 6.63 1.76 -5.39
CA GLU A 132 7.89 2.49 -5.22
C GLU A 132 9.12 1.74 -5.77
N GLU A 133 8.93 0.63 -6.51
CA GLU A 133 10.01 -0.21 -7.04
C GLU A 133 11.03 0.51 -7.95
N ALA A 134 10.69 1.69 -8.46
CA ALA A 134 11.56 2.51 -9.30
C ALA A 134 12.54 3.39 -8.50
N GLN A 135 12.37 3.52 -7.19
CA GLN A 135 13.26 4.32 -6.36
C GLN A 135 14.62 3.62 -6.18
N ALA A 136 15.70 4.38 -6.30
CA ALA A 136 17.05 3.85 -6.18
C ALA A 136 17.47 3.71 -4.71
N LEU A 137 18.01 2.55 -4.36
CA LEU A 137 18.61 2.28 -3.05
C LEU A 137 20.13 2.36 -3.13
N ASN A 138 20.76 2.95 -2.11
CA ASN A 138 22.21 2.93 -1.93
C ASN A 138 22.56 2.31 -0.58
N PHE A 139 23.51 1.38 -0.58
CA PHE A 139 24.00 0.71 0.63
C PHE A 139 25.43 1.15 0.93
N THR A 140 25.71 1.42 2.19
CA THR A 140 27.07 1.67 2.68
C THR A 140 27.41 0.62 3.73
N LEU A 141 28.49 -0.12 3.50
CA LEU A 141 29.02 -1.09 4.44
C LEU A 141 30.17 -0.49 5.24
N ALA A 142 30.13 -0.63 6.56
CA ALA A 142 31.22 -0.27 7.45
C ALA A 142 31.47 -1.41 8.44
N ALA A 143 32.74 -1.79 8.62
CA ALA A 143 33.12 -2.81 9.59
C ALA A 143 33.18 -2.20 11.00
N LEU A 144 32.54 -2.84 11.98
CA LEU A 144 32.43 -2.34 13.36
C LEU A 144 33.56 -2.86 14.28
N GLU A 145 34.77 -3.02 13.75
CA GLU A 145 35.94 -3.73 14.30
C GLU A 145 36.01 -5.23 13.98
N ALA A 146 37.11 -5.65 13.36
CA ALA A 146 37.47 -7.06 13.22
C ALA A 146 38.25 -7.49 14.47
N ARG A 147 37.69 -8.39 15.28
CA ARG A 147 38.46 -9.10 16.30
C ARG A 147 38.96 -10.39 15.67
N VAL A 148 40.27 -10.50 15.43
CA VAL A 148 40.93 -11.77 15.16
C VAL A 148 41.33 -12.34 16.53
N PRO A 149 40.71 -13.45 17.01
CA PRO A 149 41.23 -14.15 18.16
C PRO A 149 42.64 -14.63 17.82
N ASP A 150 43.59 -14.30 18.69
CA ASP A 150 45.02 -14.52 18.53
C ASP A 150 45.34 -15.89 17.93
N ALA A 151 46.12 -15.91 16.84
CA ALA A 151 46.50 -17.14 16.17
C ALA A 151 47.29 -18.01 17.16
N ARG A 152 46.84 -19.25 17.39
CA ARG A 152 47.60 -20.23 18.19
C ARG A 152 49.05 -20.25 17.67
N PRO A 153 50.08 -20.00 18.50
CA PRO A 153 51.45 -20.02 18.02
C PRO A 153 51.77 -21.41 17.44
N PRO A 154 52.60 -21.50 16.38
CA PRO A 154 52.94 -22.77 15.76
C PRO A 154 53.51 -23.72 16.81
N ALA A 155 53.03 -24.96 16.81
CA ALA A 155 53.56 -26.00 17.69
C ALA A 155 55.09 -26.09 17.49
N PRO A 156 55.90 -26.15 18.56
CA PRO A 156 57.34 -26.29 18.40
C PRO A 156 57.63 -27.62 17.70
N TRP A 157 58.36 -27.56 16.58
CA TRP A 157 58.85 -28.73 15.86
C TRP A 157 59.58 -29.64 16.84
N VAL A 158 59.07 -30.86 17.04
CA VAL A 158 59.87 -31.91 17.70
C VAL A 158 60.95 -32.30 16.71
N SER A 159 62.19 -31.91 17.00
CA SER A 159 63.37 -32.43 16.31
C SER A 159 63.53 -33.91 16.67
N LEU A 160 63.19 -34.81 15.74
CA LEU A 160 63.66 -36.19 15.83
C LEU A 160 65.13 -36.19 15.45
N GLY A 161 65.99 -36.34 16.46
CA GLY A 161 67.43 -36.52 16.27
C GLY A 161 67.69 -37.78 15.45
N ALA A 162 68.64 -37.66 14.51
CA ALA A 162 69.24 -38.80 13.87
C ALA A 162 70.07 -39.60 14.88
N SER A 163 69.99 -40.92 14.80
CA SER A 163 71.10 -41.81 15.17
C SER A 163 71.21 -42.87 14.08
N GLU A 164 72.45 -43.09 13.63
CA GLU A 164 72.89 -44.09 12.65
C GLU A 164 72.43 -45.52 12.96
#